data_AF-A0A061N9I9-F1
#
_entry.id   AF-A0A061N9I9-F1
#
_cell.length_a   1.000
_cell.length_b   1.000
_cell.length_c   1.000
_cell.angle_alpha   90.00
_cell.angle_beta   90.00
_cell.angle_gamma   90.00
#
_symmetry.space_group_name_H-M   'P 1'
#
loop_
_entity.id
_entity.type
_entity.pdbx_description
1 polymer ?
#
loop_
_entity_poly.entity_id
_entity_poly.type
_entity_poly.pdbx_seq_one_letter_code
_entity_poly.pdbx_strand_id
1 'polypeptide(L)'
;MYPSDFASKLSISTLPDIRKGIHRLLDVKDPNTWMLFGTLPFYACNDNDEDVALIKRLHETDGVTIRNDPDGRSRLNVNIFDGDIIVTDFGDEPKLGNIRDTSLTDAFDKWQQTALNQTLNCHCPSVQCLGPNALVKNAYYKNIDFKQRASRL
;
A
#
# COMPACT_ATOMS: atom_id res chain seq x y z
N MET A 1 -10.00 7.42 -6.05
CA MET A 1 -10.16 6.85 -4.70
C MET A 1 -10.39 5.36 -4.83
N TYR A 2 -9.91 4.55 -3.88
CA TYR A 2 -10.17 3.11 -3.87
C TYR A 2 -11.65 2.84 -3.56
N PRO A 3 -12.25 1.77 -4.10
CA PRO A 3 -13.68 1.51 -3.95
C PRO A 3 -14.00 0.92 -2.56
N SER A 4 -14.04 1.77 -1.54
CA SER A 4 -14.57 1.43 -0.21
C SER A 4 -15.57 2.48 0.24
N ASP A 5 -16.54 2.08 1.07
CA ASP A 5 -17.54 2.96 1.68
C ASP A 5 -18.24 3.88 0.66
N PHE A 6 -18.20 5.20 0.89
CA PHE A 6 -18.75 6.21 0.00
C PHE A 6 -18.16 6.16 -1.41
N ALA A 7 -16.89 5.76 -1.55
CA ALA A 7 -16.18 5.67 -2.82
C ALA A 7 -16.42 4.33 -3.56
N SER A 8 -17.20 3.40 -3.00
CA SER A 8 -17.46 2.07 -3.58
C SER A 8 -17.99 2.09 -5.01
N LYS A 9 -18.69 3.17 -5.41
CA LYS A 9 -19.26 3.35 -6.76
C LYS A 9 -18.39 4.18 -7.70
N LEU A 10 -17.25 4.69 -7.24
CA LEU A 10 -16.36 5.51 -8.07
C LEU A 10 -15.52 4.63 -8.99
N SER A 11 -15.31 5.11 -10.22
CA SER A 11 -14.40 4.48 -11.15
C SER A 11 -12.96 4.63 -10.67
N ILE A 12 -12.20 3.56 -10.85
CA ILE A 12 -10.78 3.50 -10.51
C ILE A 12 -9.98 3.91 -11.75
N SER A 13 -9.01 4.81 -11.61
CA SER A 13 -8.07 5.17 -12.68
C SER A 13 -7.19 3.98 -13.04
N THR A 14 -6.88 3.82 -14.33
CA THR A 14 -6.01 2.73 -14.80
C THR A 14 -4.56 2.97 -14.41
N LEU A 15 -3.74 1.92 -14.28
CA LEU A 15 -2.30 2.06 -14.03
C LEU A 15 -1.60 2.93 -15.09
N PRO A 16 -1.86 2.78 -16.41
CA PRO A 16 -1.29 3.68 -17.42
C PRO A 16 -1.64 5.16 -17.21
N ASP A 17 -2.89 5.47 -16.85
CA ASP A 17 -3.32 6.85 -16.59
C ASP A 17 -2.61 7.44 -15.37
N ILE A 18 -2.48 6.65 -14.30
CA ILE A 18 -1.76 7.06 -13.09
C ILE A 18 -0.28 7.30 -13.42
N ARG A 19 0.37 6.37 -14.14
CA ARG A 19 1.78 6.48 -14.56
C ARG A 19 2.00 7.76 -15.37
N LYS A 20 1.14 8.01 -16.37
CA LYS A 20 1.18 9.23 -17.19
C LYS A 20 0.98 10.48 -16.35
N GLY A 21 0.05 10.46 -15.40
CA GLY A 21 -0.19 11.56 -14.48
C GLY A 21 1.04 11.90 -13.62
N ILE A 22 1.71 10.87 -13.08
CA ILE A 22 2.92 11.05 -12.28
C ILE A 22 4.06 11.62 -13.14
N HIS A 23 4.30 11.08 -14.34
CA HIS A 23 5.30 11.65 -15.24
C HIS A 23 5.03 13.13 -15.53
N ARG A 24 3.78 13.48 -15.87
CA ARG A 24 3.40 14.88 -16.10
C ARG A 24 3.66 15.76 -14.88
N LEU A 25 3.39 15.28 -13.66
CA LEU A 25 3.67 16.03 -12.43
C LEU A 25 5.17 16.25 -12.23
N LEU A 26 5.99 15.23 -12.47
CA LEU A 26 7.45 15.33 -12.37
C LEU A 26 8.05 16.23 -13.46
N ASP A 27 7.48 16.25 -14.66
CA ASP A 27 7.95 17.08 -15.77
C ASP A 27 7.76 18.59 -15.51
N VAL A 28 6.76 18.96 -14.71
CA VAL A 28 6.41 20.37 -14.42
C VAL A 28 6.68 20.77 -12.97
N LYS A 29 7.30 19.88 -12.19
CA LYS A 29 7.64 20.12 -10.78
C LYS A 29 8.56 21.33 -10.65
N ASP A 30 8.26 22.22 -9.69
CA ASP A 30 9.21 23.22 -9.22
C ASP A 30 10.38 22.51 -8.49
N PRO A 31 11.65 22.73 -8.90
CA PRO A 31 12.82 22.14 -8.24
C PRO A 31 12.87 22.39 -6.73
N ASN A 32 12.36 23.53 -6.25
CA ASN A 32 12.42 23.91 -4.83
C ASN A 32 11.26 23.33 -3.99
N THR A 33 10.29 22.66 -4.61
CA THR A 33 9.17 22.04 -3.90
C THR A 33 9.48 20.57 -3.60
N TRP A 34 9.29 20.16 -2.35
CA TRP A 34 9.34 18.74 -1.98
C TRP A 34 8.02 18.03 -2.30
N MET A 35 8.09 16.84 -2.88
CA MET A 35 6.93 16.01 -3.23
C MET A 35 7.03 14.62 -2.59
N LEU A 36 5.99 14.24 -1.84
CA LEU A 36 5.84 12.91 -1.27
C LEU A 36 4.80 12.11 -2.05
N PHE A 37 5.23 11.01 -2.66
CA PHE A 37 4.34 9.97 -3.18
C PHE A 37 4.08 8.95 -2.07
N GLY A 38 2.85 8.97 -1.54
CA GLY A 38 2.38 8.01 -0.54
C GLY A 38 2.03 6.66 -1.18
N THR A 39 0.75 6.27 -1.09
CA THR A 39 0.24 5.00 -1.62
C THR A 39 0.40 4.90 -3.15
N LEU A 40 1.53 4.36 -3.59
CA LEU A 40 1.90 4.21 -4.99
C LEU A 40 1.50 2.81 -5.49
N PRO A 41 0.80 2.68 -6.62
CA PRO A 41 0.45 1.37 -7.16
C PRO A 41 1.52 0.82 -8.10
N PHE A 42 2.80 1.14 -7.87
CA PHE A 42 3.94 0.70 -8.68
C PHE A 42 5.05 0.19 -7.77
N TYR A 43 5.72 -0.88 -8.19
CA TYR A 43 6.72 -1.57 -7.38
C TYR A 43 7.93 -1.94 -8.22
N ALA A 44 9.12 -1.93 -7.61
CA ALA A 44 10.38 -2.32 -8.26
C ALA A 44 10.38 -3.76 -8.79
N CYS A 45 9.46 -4.60 -8.33
CA CYS A 45 9.29 -5.99 -8.75
C CYS A 45 8.14 -6.19 -9.76
N ASN A 46 7.60 -5.11 -10.36
CA ASN A 46 6.59 -5.23 -11.41
C ASN A 46 7.20 -5.79 -12.71
N ASP A 47 6.44 -6.58 -13.46
CA ASP A 47 6.89 -7.16 -14.74
C ASP A 47 6.91 -6.13 -15.87
N ASN A 48 6.14 -5.04 -15.74
CA ASN A 48 6.10 -3.97 -16.73
C ASN A 48 7.33 -3.05 -16.58
N ASP A 49 8.12 -2.92 -17.65
CA ASP A 49 9.33 -2.11 -17.68
C ASP A 49 9.07 -0.62 -17.43
N GLU A 50 7.92 -0.09 -17.87
CA GLU A 50 7.56 1.31 -17.63
C GLU A 50 7.28 1.59 -16.14
N ASP A 51 6.79 0.60 -15.39
CA ASP A 51 6.59 0.73 -13.95
C ASP A 51 7.94 0.79 -13.23
N VAL A 52 8.88 -0.09 -13.61
CA VAL A 52 10.22 -0.11 -13.04
C VAL A 52 10.97 1.19 -13.37
N ALA A 53 10.84 1.68 -14.62
CA ALA A 53 11.42 2.95 -15.04
C ALA A 53 10.83 4.14 -14.25
N LEU A 54 9.53 4.13 -13.96
CA LEU A 54 8.91 5.15 -13.12
C LEU A 54 9.49 5.13 -11.69
N ILE A 55 9.62 3.96 -11.06
CA ILE A 55 10.20 3.87 -9.71
C ILE A 55 11.64 4.38 -9.70
N LYS A 56 12.44 3.99 -10.69
CA LYS A 56 13.81 4.49 -10.84
C LYS A 56 13.83 6.02 -10.94
N ARG A 57 13.00 6.60 -11.81
CA ARG A 57 12.89 8.05 -11.98
C ARG A 57 12.49 8.74 -10.65
N LEU A 58 11.53 8.19 -9.91
CA LEU A 58 11.09 8.75 -8.63
C LEU A 58 12.22 8.75 -7.58
N HIS A 59 13.07 7.72 -7.53
CA HIS A 59 14.23 7.69 -6.64
C HIS A 59 15.33 8.66 -7.05
N GLU A 60 15.52 8.89 -8.36
CA GLU A 60 16.55 9.77 -8.91
C GLU A 60 16.13 11.24 -8.97
N THR A 61 14.84 11.55 -8.78
CA THR A 61 14.35 12.94 -8.86
C THR A 61 14.59 13.70 -7.56
N ASP A 62 15.32 14.81 -7.62
CA ASP A 62 15.59 15.66 -6.47
C ASP A 62 14.32 16.22 -5.83
N GLY A 63 14.28 16.17 -4.49
CA GLY A 63 13.14 16.64 -3.71
C GLY A 63 11.89 15.75 -3.88
N VAL A 64 12.05 14.51 -4.32
CA VAL A 64 10.97 13.52 -4.35
C VAL A 64 11.23 12.43 -3.31
N THR A 65 10.18 11.98 -2.63
CA THR A 65 10.25 10.87 -1.69
C THR A 65 9.08 9.92 -1.96
N ILE A 66 9.35 8.62 -1.88
CA ILE A 66 8.32 7.58 -1.90
C ILE A 66 8.22 7.00 -0.50
N ARG A 67 7.00 6.77 -0.01
CA ARG A 67 6.78 6.14 1.30
C ARG A 67 5.90 4.90 1.14
N ASN A 68 6.28 3.83 1.83
CA ASN A 68 5.42 2.66 1.99
C ASN A 68 4.13 3.02 2.74
N ASP A 69 3.03 2.36 2.38
CA ASP A 69 1.76 2.48 3.08
C ASP A 69 1.61 1.36 4.12
N PRO A 70 1.64 1.67 5.43
CA PRO A 70 1.51 0.67 6.49
C PRO A 70 0.06 0.21 6.72
N ASP A 71 -0.93 0.88 6.13
CA ASP A 71 -2.35 0.64 6.38
C ASP A 71 -2.75 -0.77 5.92
N GLY A 72 -3.47 -1.49 6.80
CA GLY A 72 -3.85 -2.87 6.52
C GLY A 72 -2.67 -3.84 6.47
N ARG A 73 -1.53 -3.50 7.10
CA ARG A 73 -0.36 -4.38 7.18
C ARG A 73 0.16 -4.52 8.59
N SER A 74 0.56 -3.42 9.22
CA SER A 74 1.17 -3.45 10.55
C SER A 74 0.65 -2.38 11.51
N ARG A 75 -0.41 -1.67 11.13
CA ARG A 75 -1.11 -0.74 12.01
C ARG A 75 -2.32 -1.43 12.62
N LEU A 76 -2.35 -1.54 13.94
CA LEU A 76 -3.56 -1.85 14.69
C LEU A 76 -4.21 -0.55 15.16
N ASN A 77 -5.51 -0.46 14.99
CA ASN A 77 -6.35 0.63 15.49
C ASN A 77 -7.24 0.09 16.60
N VAL A 78 -7.46 0.90 17.64
CA VAL A 78 -8.41 0.61 18.70
C VAL A 78 -9.56 1.60 18.59
N ASN A 79 -10.78 1.08 18.42
CA ASN A 79 -11.97 1.91 18.45
C ASN A 79 -12.21 2.40 19.89
N ILE A 80 -12.22 3.72 20.07
CA ILE A 80 -12.34 4.35 21.39
C ILE A 80 -13.72 4.16 22.04
N PHE A 81 -14.75 3.83 21.26
CA PHE A 81 -16.13 3.70 21.76
C PHE A 81 -16.43 2.31 22.32
N ASP A 82 -16.00 1.26 21.63
CA ASP A 82 -16.28 -0.13 22.01
C ASP A 82 -15.03 -0.92 22.44
N GLY A 83 -13.83 -0.42 22.17
CA GLY A 83 -12.54 -1.05 22.48
C GLY A 83 -12.08 -2.07 21.43
N ASP A 84 -12.76 -2.20 20.29
CA ASP A 84 -12.42 -3.22 19.31
C ASP A 84 -11.10 -2.92 18.59
N ILE A 85 -10.32 -3.98 18.37
CA ILE A 85 -9.03 -3.92 17.68
C ILE A 85 -9.24 -4.32 16.21
N ILE A 86 -8.83 -3.44 15.29
CA ILE A 86 -8.93 -3.63 13.84
C ILE A 86 -7.61 -3.26 13.15
N VAL A 87 -7.42 -3.66 11.89
CA VAL A 87 -6.16 -3.42 11.15
C VAL A 87 -6.26 -2.40 10.01
N THR A 88 -7.49 -2.07 9.61
CA THR A 88 -7.79 -1.08 8.58
C THR A 88 -8.97 -0.24 9.00
N ASP A 89 -8.96 1.02 8.60
CA ASP A 89 -10.11 1.91 8.77
C ASP A 89 -11.08 1.84 7.57
N PHE A 90 -10.70 1.09 6.52
CA PHE A 90 -11.40 1.00 5.24
C PHE A 90 -11.69 -0.47 4.92
N GLY A 91 -12.90 -0.94 5.22
CA GLY A 91 -13.37 -2.27 4.85
C GLY A 91 -13.95 -3.10 6.00
N ASP A 92 -14.71 -4.13 5.62
CA ASP A 92 -15.38 -5.08 6.51
C ASP A 92 -14.42 -6.17 7.05
N GLU A 93 -13.19 -5.79 7.41
CA GLU A 93 -12.24 -6.77 7.96
C GLU A 93 -12.68 -7.19 9.38
N PRO A 94 -12.52 -8.48 9.73
CA PRO A 94 -12.97 -8.98 11.02
C PRO A 94 -12.17 -8.37 12.16
N LYS A 95 -12.88 -8.13 13.27
CA LYS A 95 -12.29 -7.68 14.53
C LYS A 95 -11.23 -8.68 15.01
N LEU A 96 -10.10 -8.16 15.46
CA LEU A 96 -8.97 -8.96 15.94
C LEU A 96 -9.10 -9.29 17.44
N GLY A 97 -10.00 -8.60 18.14
CA GLY A 97 -10.30 -8.79 19.57
C GLY A 97 -10.79 -7.48 20.17
N ASN A 98 -10.82 -7.40 21.50
CA ASN A 98 -11.16 -6.19 22.23
C ASN A 98 -10.03 -5.84 23.20
N ILE A 99 -9.69 -4.56 23.36
CA ILE A 99 -8.57 -4.12 24.21
C ILE A 99 -8.75 -4.48 25.69
N ARG A 100 -9.98 -4.83 26.11
CA ARG A 100 -10.28 -5.27 27.49
C ARG A 100 -9.70 -6.65 27.82
N ASP A 101 -9.62 -7.55 26.84
CA ASP A 101 -9.28 -8.97 27.05
C ASP A 101 -8.23 -9.51 26.06
N THR A 102 -7.90 -8.76 25.02
CA THR A 102 -6.97 -9.13 23.96
C THR A 102 -5.78 -8.18 23.97
N SER A 103 -4.56 -8.70 24.14
CA SER A 103 -3.36 -7.88 24.03
C SER A 103 -3.13 -7.45 22.57
N LEU A 104 -2.46 -6.31 22.36
CA LEU A 104 -2.12 -5.86 21.00
C LEU A 104 -1.18 -6.84 20.28
N THR A 105 -0.34 -7.57 21.02
CA THR A 105 0.53 -8.62 20.47
C THR A 105 -0.30 -9.80 19.98
N ASP A 106 -1.26 -10.29 20.78
CA ASP A 106 -2.13 -11.41 20.37
C ASP A 106 -2.99 -11.03 19.16
N ALA A 107 -3.53 -9.80 19.15
CA ALA A 107 -4.29 -9.28 18.03
C ALA A 107 -3.43 -9.19 16.76
N PHE A 108 -2.16 -8.78 16.89
CA PHE A 108 -1.23 -8.72 15.76
C PHE A 108 -0.85 -10.11 15.25
N ASP A 109 -0.58 -11.06 16.14
CA ASP A 109 -0.27 -12.45 15.76
C ASP A 109 -1.46 -13.10 15.05
N LYS A 110 -2.68 -12.86 15.54
CA LYS A 110 -3.92 -13.28 14.88
C LYS A 110 -4.05 -12.65 13.49
N TRP A 111 -3.74 -11.36 13.37
CA TRP A 111 -3.74 -10.68 12.08
C TRP A 111 -2.75 -11.32 11.10
N GLN A 112 -1.53 -11.61 11.53
CA GLN A 112 -0.51 -12.25 10.69
C GLN A 112 -0.95 -13.61 10.15
N GLN A 113 -1.79 -14.34 10.88
CA GLN A 113 -2.30 -15.65 10.47
C GLN A 113 -3.45 -15.59 9.46
N THR A 114 -4.02 -14.40 9.21
CA THR A 114 -5.15 -14.26 8.26
C THR A 114 -4.72 -14.49 6.81
N ALA A 115 -5.65 -15.03 6.01
CA ALA A 115 -5.43 -15.22 4.58
C ALA A 115 -5.08 -13.90 3.88
N LEU A 116 -5.76 -12.80 4.24
CA LEU A 116 -5.48 -11.49 3.67
C LEU A 116 -4.05 -11.03 3.98
N ASN A 117 -3.62 -11.07 5.25
CA ASN A 117 -2.26 -10.68 5.63
C ASN A 117 -1.21 -11.48 4.86
N GLN A 118 -1.42 -12.79 4.72
CA GLN A 118 -0.50 -13.67 3.99
C GLN A 118 -0.33 -13.30 2.51
N THR A 119 -1.26 -12.52 1.95
CA THR A 119 -1.16 -12.00 0.58
C THR A 119 -0.54 -10.60 0.49
N LEU A 120 -0.34 -9.91 1.62
CA LEU A 120 0.12 -8.52 1.74
C LEU A 120 1.47 -8.36 2.46
N ASN A 121 1.89 -9.37 3.23
CA ASN A 121 3.06 -9.31 4.13
C ASN A 121 4.40 -9.63 3.44
N CYS A 122 4.61 -9.23 2.19
CA CYS A 122 5.94 -9.28 1.59
C CYS A 122 6.85 -8.14 2.10
N HIS A 123 8.16 -8.36 2.03
CA HIS A 123 9.17 -7.36 2.35
C HIS A 123 10.38 -7.58 1.43
N CYS A 124 10.85 -6.52 0.79
CA CYS A 124 11.99 -6.55 -0.11
C CYS A 124 13.08 -5.60 0.41
N PRO A 125 14.08 -6.12 1.17
CA PRO A 125 15.11 -5.30 1.79
C PRO A 125 15.97 -4.51 0.81
N SER A 126 16.24 -5.05 -0.39
CA SER A 126 17.14 -4.44 -1.38
C SER A 126 16.66 -3.08 -1.88
N VAL A 127 15.35 -2.82 -1.80
CA VAL A 127 14.72 -1.55 -2.20
C VAL A 127 13.83 -0.98 -1.10
N GLN A 128 13.99 -1.45 0.14
CA GLN A 128 13.22 -1.01 1.32
C GLN A 128 11.69 -1.00 1.09
N CYS A 129 11.20 -1.93 0.26
CA CYS A 129 9.81 -1.98 -0.14
C CYS A 129 9.04 -2.92 0.78
N LEU A 130 7.86 -2.49 1.21
CA LEU A 130 6.96 -3.29 2.01
C LEU A 130 5.75 -3.81 1.20
N GLY A 131 5.78 -3.74 -0.14
CA GLY A 131 4.70 -4.24 -0.98
C GLY A 131 3.39 -3.45 -0.86
N PRO A 132 2.29 -3.97 -1.46
CA PRO A 132 1.02 -3.26 -1.53
C PRO A 132 0.22 -3.34 -0.24
N ASN A 133 -0.57 -2.29 0.02
CA ASN A 133 -1.71 -2.36 0.94
C ASN A 133 -2.88 -3.14 0.29
N ALA A 134 -3.90 -3.44 1.10
CA ALA A 134 -5.08 -4.18 0.64
C ALA A 134 -5.81 -3.50 -0.52
N LEU A 135 -5.93 -2.17 -0.48
CA LEU A 135 -6.65 -1.38 -1.48
C LEU A 135 -5.99 -1.44 -2.86
N VAL A 136 -4.67 -1.25 -2.93
CA VAL A 136 -3.87 -1.35 -4.15
C VAL A 136 -3.91 -2.76 -4.69
N LYS A 137 -3.74 -3.77 -3.82
CA LYS A 137 -3.79 -5.18 -4.24
C LYS A 137 -5.16 -5.51 -4.84
N ASN A 138 -6.24 -5.14 -4.17
CA ASN A 138 -7.60 -5.41 -4.62
C ASN A 138 -7.96 -4.63 -5.89
N ALA A 139 -7.45 -3.41 -6.07
CA ALA A 139 -7.71 -2.62 -7.27
C ALA A 139 -6.95 -3.12 -8.51
N TYR A 140 -5.67 -3.49 -8.35
CA TYR A 140 -4.76 -3.65 -9.49
C TYR A 140 -4.04 -5.00 -9.57
N TYR A 141 -3.91 -5.73 -8.45
CA TYR A 141 -3.03 -6.89 -8.33
C TYR A 141 -3.69 -8.10 -7.66
N LYS A 142 -4.99 -8.32 -7.92
CA LYS A 142 -5.82 -9.36 -7.26
C LYS A 142 -5.17 -10.75 -7.27
N ASN A 143 -4.56 -11.13 -8.39
CA ASN A 143 -4.03 -12.47 -8.62
C ASN A 143 -2.50 -12.54 -8.49
N ILE A 144 -1.86 -11.49 -7.99
CA ILE A 144 -0.40 -11.42 -7.91
C ILE A 144 0.08 -11.78 -6.51
N ASP A 145 1.02 -12.73 -6.44
CA ASP A 145 1.81 -13.01 -5.25
C ASP A 145 3.15 -12.27 -5.31
N PHE A 146 3.29 -11.24 -4.47
CA PHE A 146 4.50 -10.43 -4.39
C PHE A 146 5.64 -11.15 -3.65
N LYS A 147 5.38 -12.22 -2.89
CA LYS A 147 6.44 -12.99 -2.21
C LYS A 147 7.30 -13.79 -3.18
N GLN A 148 6.77 -14.09 -4.36
CA GLN A 148 7.48 -14.79 -5.43
C GLN A 148 8.24 -13.85 -6.36
N ARG A 149 8.18 -12.54 -6.11
CA ARG A 149 8.80 -11.53 -6.97
C ARG A 149 10.08 -10.99 -6.35
N ALA A 150 11.03 -10.64 -7.20
CA ALA A 150 12.28 -9.98 -6.82
C ALA A 150 12.34 -8.57 -7.41
N SER A 151 13.07 -7.67 -6.74
CA SER A 151 13.38 -6.35 -7.30
C SER A 151 14.05 -6.49 -8.67
N ARG A 152 13.71 -5.58 -9.58
CA ARG A 152 14.33 -5.41 -10.90
C ARG A 152 15.12 -4.10 -11.01
N LEU A 153 15.30 -3.41 -9.88
CA LEU A 153 16.20 -2.27 -9.72
C LEU A 153 17.55 -2.72 -9.17
#